data_AF-A0A4R6R6E2-F1
#
_entry.id   AF-A0A4R6R6E2-F1
#
_cell.length_a   1.000
_cell.length_b   1.000
_cell.length_c   1.000
_cell.angle_alpha   90.00
_cell.angle_beta   90.00
_cell.angle_gamma   90.00
#
_symmetry.space_group_name_H-M   'P 1'
#
loop_
_entity.id
_entity.type
_entity.pdbx_description
1 polymer ?
#
loop_
_entity_poly.entity_id
_entity_poly.type
_entity_poly.pdbx_seq_one_letter_code
_entity_poly.pdbx_strand_id
1 'polypeptide(L)'
;MSDIKDVQTPERLIERALRHASTGPAHPAKDLMRELATVLQAALAREEEVRKAAYLDGVRSAVKVVREKKEAIRSQTGDGSAEEVGAVHDEVTTHIADIANEGRVSVDGLVRLVARLEDARADAATLDRDVVRAYYALVNRGQPTSADVLPNGRPTESLDIALAIATRLLPAGWWSLGATFDVAEEVPTAMVGADQTDEQPPRKAARPARALLAATFAAVAARGL
;
A
#
# COMPACT_ATOMS: atom_id res chain seq x y z
N MET A 1 -26.23 -24.11 -1.74
CA MET A 1 -25.54 -23.33 -2.79
C MET A 1 -26.26 -22.00 -2.91
N SER A 2 -25.54 -20.91 -3.20
CA SER A 2 -25.77 -19.49 -2.80
C SER A 2 -25.35 -19.19 -1.35
N ASP A 3 -24.56 -18.16 -1.03
CA ASP A 3 -23.95 -17.13 -1.87
C ASP A 3 -22.67 -16.59 -1.20
N ILE A 4 -21.80 -16.13 -2.10
CA ILE A 4 -20.63 -15.25 -1.98
C ILE A 4 -20.53 -14.47 -0.66
N LYS A 5 -19.33 -14.53 -0.04
CA LYS A 5 -18.84 -13.61 0.98
C LYS A 5 -18.91 -12.17 0.46
N ASP A 6 -20.06 -11.53 0.63
CA ASP A 6 -20.26 -10.14 0.25
C ASP A 6 -19.56 -9.28 1.31
N VAL A 7 -18.36 -8.80 0.99
CA VAL A 7 -17.61 -7.88 1.85
C VAL A 7 -18.46 -6.63 2.03
N GLN A 8 -19.03 -6.47 3.22
CA GLN A 8 -19.92 -5.37 3.51
C GLN A 8 -19.10 -4.11 3.78
N THR A 9 -18.96 -3.27 2.77
CA THR A 9 -18.36 -1.94 2.97
C THR A 9 -19.31 -1.07 3.81
N PRO A 10 -18.79 -0.11 4.61
CA PRO A 10 -19.61 0.77 5.43
C PRO A 10 -20.71 1.48 4.62
N GLU A 11 -20.44 1.85 3.37
CA GLU A 11 -21.38 2.50 2.47
C GLU A 11 -22.54 1.57 2.09
N ARG A 12 -22.26 0.29 1.83
CA ARG A 12 -23.29 -0.72 1.55
C ARG A 12 -24.17 -0.99 2.76
N LEU A 13 -23.59 -0.97 3.96
CA LEU A 13 -24.32 -1.12 5.23
C LEU A 13 -25.27 0.05 5.47
N ILE A 14 -24.78 1.28 5.28
CA ILE A 14 -25.56 2.52 5.40
C ILE A 14 -26.69 2.54 4.36
N GLU A 15 -26.41 2.21 3.11
CA GLU A 15 -27.42 2.17 2.03
C GLU A 15 -28.49 1.11 2.32
N ARG A 16 -28.10 -0.05 2.86
CA ARG A 16 -29.04 -1.10 3.29
C ARG A 16 -29.90 -0.65 4.47
N ALA A 17 -29.32 0.03 5.45
CA ALA A 17 -30.04 0.60 6.60
C ALA A 17 -31.04 1.67 6.15
N LEU A 18 -30.66 2.57 5.24
CA LEU A 18 -31.55 3.59 4.68
C LEU A 18 -32.70 2.99 3.87
N ARG A 19 -32.42 1.97 3.04
CA ARG A 19 -33.48 1.22 2.32
C ARG A 19 -34.47 0.56 3.28
N HIS A 20 -33.97 -0.03 4.37
CA HIS A 20 -34.83 -0.67 5.38
C HIS A 20 -35.64 0.35 6.20
N ALA A 21 -35.05 1.49 6.56
CA ALA A 21 -35.73 2.57 7.24
C ALA A 21 -36.82 3.26 6.37
N SER A 22 -36.70 3.14 5.04
CA SER A 22 -37.63 3.76 4.08
C SER A 22 -38.75 2.85 3.59
N THR A 23 -38.76 1.58 4.01
CA THR A 23 -39.77 0.59 3.59
C THR A 23 -40.63 0.12 4.77
N GLY A 24 -41.94 -0.05 4.56
CA GLY A 24 -42.89 -0.53 5.57
C GLY A 24 -43.46 0.54 6.52
N PRO A 25 -44.27 0.14 7.53
CA PRO A 25 -45.01 1.06 8.40
C PRO A 25 -44.10 1.91 9.30
N ALA A 26 -44.60 3.07 9.72
CA ALA A 26 -43.89 4.01 10.59
C ALA A 26 -43.53 3.35 11.93
N HIS A 27 -42.26 3.45 12.32
CA HIS A 27 -41.75 2.91 13.57
C HIS A 27 -40.61 3.79 14.07
N PRO A 28 -40.57 4.21 15.35
CA PRO A 28 -39.54 5.12 15.88
C PRO A 28 -38.10 4.65 15.64
N ALA A 29 -37.87 3.34 15.63
CA ALA A 29 -36.55 2.77 15.31
C ALA A 29 -36.06 3.08 13.88
N LYS A 30 -36.96 3.31 12.92
CA LYS A 30 -36.59 3.66 11.53
C LYS A 30 -36.13 5.10 11.42
N ASP A 31 -36.72 6.00 12.20
CA ASP A 31 -36.29 7.40 12.24
C ASP A 31 -34.90 7.50 12.87
N LEU A 32 -34.67 6.78 13.98
CA LEU A 32 -33.35 6.66 14.58
C LEU A 32 -32.31 6.04 13.63
N MET A 33 -32.69 5.01 12.86
CA MET A 33 -31.81 4.42 11.83
C MET A 33 -31.47 5.42 10.72
N ARG A 34 -32.42 6.26 10.30
CA ARG A 34 -32.20 7.29 9.27
C ARG A 34 -31.30 8.40 9.78
N GLU A 35 -31.50 8.86 11.01
CA GLU A 35 -30.64 9.83 11.68
C GLU A 35 -29.21 9.29 11.83
N LEU A 36 -29.07 8.06 12.32
CA LEU A 36 -27.77 7.40 12.50
C LEU A 36 -27.03 7.22 11.16
N ALA A 37 -27.73 6.79 10.11
CA ALA A 37 -27.16 6.64 8.78
C ALA A 37 -26.68 7.98 8.20
N THR A 38 -27.42 9.07 8.44
CA THR A 38 -27.05 10.42 7.99
C THR A 38 -25.82 10.93 8.74
N VAL A 39 -25.76 10.74 10.06
CA VAL A 39 -24.57 11.08 10.87
C VAL A 39 -23.36 10.27 10.44
N LEU A 40 -23.53 8.98 10.15
CA LEU A 40 -22.45 8.12 9.67
C LEU A 40 -21.95 8.54 8.28
N GLN A 41 -22.83 8.93 7.35
CA GLN A 41 -22.41 9.46 6.04
C GLN A 41 -21.62 10.76 6.17
N ALA A 42 -22.09 11.69 7.02
CA ALA A 42 -21.37 12.94 7.28
C ALA A 42 -20.02 12.70 7.96
N ALA A 43 -19.94 11.73 8.87
CA ALA A 43 -18.69 11.34 9.53
C ALA A 43 -17.70 10.72 8.53
N LEU A 44 -18.15 9.84 7.64
CA LEU A 44 -17.31 9.23 6.59
C LEU A 44 -16.79 10.29 5.59
N ALA A 45 -17.64 11.23 5.16
CA ALA A 45 -17.23 12.31 4.27
C ALA A 45 -16.18 13.23 4.94
N ARG A 46 -16.41 13.59 6.21
CA ARG A 46 -15.46 14.40 6.99
C ARG A 46 -14.15 13.66 7.25
N GLU A 47 -14.21 12.35 7.46
CA GLU A 47 -13.02 11.51 7.60
C GLU A 47 -12.19 11.51 6.31
N GLU A 48 -12.83 11.43 5.13
CA GLU A 48 -12.13 11.50 3.85
C GLU A 48 -11.45 12.87 3.64
N GLU A 49 -12.09 13.97 4.02
CA GLU A 49 -11.49 15.31 3.94
C GLU A 49 -10.31 15.48 4.89
N VAL A 50 -10.45 15.03 6.15
CA VAL A 50 -9.37 15.03 7.14
C VAL A 50 -8.21 14.13 6.68
N ARG A 51 -8.51 13.00 6.04
CA ARG A 51 -7.53 12.07 5.47
C ARG A 51 -6.74 12.71 4.33
N LYS A 52 -7.41 13.41 3.40
CA LYS A 52 -6.74 14.17 2.33
C LYS A 52 -5.83 15.27 2.88
N ALA A 53 -6.29 16.00 3.90
CA ALA A 53 -5.51 17.06 4.53
C ALA A 53 -4.27 16.52 5.25
N ALA A 54 -4.40 15.44 6.04
CA ALA A 54 -3.28 14.82 6.75
C ALA A 54 -2.26 14.18 5.79
N TYR A 55 -2.72 13.56 4.70
CA TYR A 55 -1.85 13.03 3.66
C TYR A 55 -1.02 14.12 2.99
N LEU A 56 -1.66 15.22 2.59
CA LEU A 56 -0.96 16.37 1.99
C LEU A 56 0.07 16.97 2.94
N ASP A 57 -0.22 17.02 4.24
CA ASP A 57 0.72 17.52 5.25
C ASP A 57 1.91 16.56 5.45
N GLY A 58 1.66 15.24 5.47
CA GLY A 58 2.68 14.21 5.53
C GLY A 58 3.64 14.25 4.33
N VAL A 59 3.09 14.42 3.11
CA VAL A 59 3.88 14.60 1.88
C VAL A 59 4.74 15.87 1.96
N ARG A 60 4.18 17.01 2.37
CA ARG A 60 4.94 18.26 2.55
C ARG A 60 6.08 18.10 3.56
N SER A 61 5.83 17.40 4.66
CA SER A 61 6.82 17.15 5.71
C SER A 61 7.98 16.26 5.21
N ALA A 62 7.66 15.17 4.51
CA ALA A 62 8.66 14.29 3.90
C ALA A 62 9.53 15.03 2.87
N VAL A 63 8.91 15.87 2.05
CA VAL A 63 9.59 16.71 1.06
C VAL A 63 10.51 17.73 1.73
N LYS A 64 10.08 18.34 2.84
CA LYS A 64 10.92 19.25 3.64
C LYS A 64 12.17 18.55 4.18
N VAL A 65 12.05 17.33 4.69
CA VAL A 65 13.19 16.54 5.20
C VAL A 65 14.17 16.17 4.08
N VAL A 66 13.67 15.80 2.90
CA VAL A 66 14.52 15.53 1.72
C VAL A 66 15.26 16.79 1.27
N ARG A 67 14.59 17.94 1.30
CA ARG A 67 15.19 19.25 1.03
C ARG A 67 16.29 19.58 2.01
N GLU A 68 16.06 19.46 3.32
CA GLU A 68 17.06 19.73 4.36
C GLU A 68 18.28 18.80 4.22
N LYS A 69 18.08 17.52 3.89
CA LYS A 69 19.17 16.58 3.62
C LYS A 69 19.96 16.92 2.36
N LYS A 70 19.28 17.34 1.27
CA LYS A 70 19.96 17.75 0.03
C LYS A 70 20.68 19.08 0.18
N GLU A 71 20.13 20.04 0.93
CA GLU A 71 20.80 21.29 1.27
C GLU A 71 22.03 21.03 2.15
N ALA A 72 21.96 20.09 3.10
CA ALA A 72 23.10 19.65 3.88
C ALA A 72 24.20 19.02 2.99
N ILE A 73 23.83 18.18 2.02
CA ILE A 73 24.78 17.60 1.05
C ILE A 73 25.35 18.68 0.11
N ARG A 74 24.53 19.62 -0.38
CA ARG A 74 24.96 20.73 -1.24
C ARG A 74 25.91 21.68 -0.53
N SER A 75 25.69 21.93 0.76
CA SER A 75 26.60 22.72 1.61
C SER A 75 27.98 22.06 1.79
N GLN A 76 28.10 20.76 1.52
CA GLN A 76 29.34 19.99 1.60
C GLN A 76 30.02 19.80 0.23
N THR A 77 29.29 19.82 -0.89
CA THR A 77 29.85 19.46 -2.21
C THR A 77 29.85 20.59 -3.25
N GLY A 78 29.36 21.78 -2.93
CA GLY A 78 29.72 23.00 -3.65
C GLY A 78 29.46 23.02 -5.16
N ASP A 79 28.43 22.34 -5.67
CA ASP A 79 27.87 22.67 -6.99
C ASP A 79 26.44 22.11 -7.12
N GLY A 80 25.53 22.91 -7.67
CA GLY A 80 24.13 22.54 -7.88
C GLY A 80 23.20 23.73 -7.72
N SER A 81 22.80 24.32 -8.84
CA SER A 81 21.92 25.48 -8.90
C SER A 81 20.52 25.18 -8.31
N ALA A 82 19.86 26.22 -7.79
CA ALA A 82 18.56 26.13 -7.13
C ALA A 82 17.39 25.84 -8.10
N GLU A 83 17.61 25.98 -9.41
CA GLU A 83 16.57 25.93 -10.45
C GLU A 83 16.17 24.50 -10.83
N GLU A 84 17.09 23.53 -10.77
CA GLU A 84 16.79 22.10 -11.01
C GLU A 84 16.04 21.45 -9.83
N VAL A 85 16.03 22.09 -8.65
CA VAL A 85 15.41 21.56 -7.43
C VAL A 85 13.90 21.78 -7.38
N GLY A 86 13.41 22.88 -7.97
CA GLY A 86 11.98 23.17 -8.08
C GLY A 86 11.25 22.15 -8.97
N ALA A 87 11.88 21.75 -10.09
CA ALA A 87 11.30 20.77 -11.01
C ALA A 87 11.13 19.38 -10.34
N VAL A 88 12.10 18.94 -9.54
CA VAL A 88 12.03 17.65 -8.82
C VAL A 88 11.01 17.69 -7.67
N HIS A 89 10.80 18.85 -7.05
CA HIS A 89 9.80 19.07 -6.00
C HIS A 89 8.37 18.88 -6.51
N ASP A 90 8.07 19.50 -7.66
CA ASP A 90 6.76 19.43 -8.29
C ASP A 90 6.53 18.05 -8.92
N GLU A 91 7.56 17.44 -9.50
CA GLU A 91 7.47 16.09 -10.09
C GLU A 91 7.20 15.02 -9.03
N VAL A 92 7.89 15.02 -7.87
CA VAL A 92 7.66 14.02 -6.82
C VAL A 92 6.30 14.19 -6.14
N THR A 93 5.87 15.43 -5.90
CA THR A 93 4.57 15.71 -5.27
C THR A 93 3.41 15.36 -6.21
N THR A 94 3.55 15.68 -7.50
CA THR A 94 2.60 15.30 -8.55
C THR A 94 2.57 13.79 -8.73
N HIS A 95 3.73 13.12 -8.77
CA HIS A 95 3.80 11.67 -8.92
C HIS A 95 3.16 10.93 -7.75
N ILE A 96 3.31 11.41 -6.51
CA ILE A 96 2.69 10.83 -5.31
C ILE A 96 1.17 11.12 -5.25
N ALA A 97 0.73 12.28 -5.71
CA ALA A 97 -0.70 12.62 -5.82
C ALA A 97 -1.39 11.83 -6.95
N ASP A 98 -0.70 11.62 -8.07
CA ASP A 98 -1.18 10.84 -9.20
C ASP A 98 -1.23 9.35 -8.84
N ILE A 99 -0.22 8.82 -8.14
CA ILE A 99 -0.22 7.44 -7.60
C ILE A 99 -1.37 7.22 -6.60
N ALA A 100 -1.71 8.23 -5.80
CA ALA A 100 -2.83 8.15 -4.87
C ALA A 100 -4.20 8.27 -5.56
N ASN A 101 -4.28 8.95 -6.71
CA ASN A 101 -5.48 9.08 -7.52
C ASN A 101 -5.69 7.91 -8.49
N GLU A 102 -4.64 7.18 -8.87
CA GLU A 102 -4.68 5.98 -9.72
C GLU A 102 -5.14 4.72 -8.95
N GLY A 103 -6.37 4.75 -8.44
CA GLY A 103 -7.18 3.57 -8.17
C GLY A 103 -6.81 2.73 -6.95
N ARG A 104 -7.84 2.17 -6.30
CA ARG A 104 -7.66 1.13 -5.28
C ARG A 104 -6.91 -0.05 -5.88
N VAL A 105 -5.80 -0.46 -5.26
CA VAL A 105 -5.13 -1.73 -5.59
C VAL A 105 -6.11 -2.87 -5.35
N SER A 106 -6.45 -3.61 -6.41
CA SER A 106 -7.31 -4.79 -6.34
C SER A 106 -6.52 -6.05 -6.00
N VAL A 107 -7.20 -7.08 -5.48
CA VAL A 107 -6.60 -8.40 -5.24
C VAL A 107 -5.98 -8.95 -6.53
N ASP A 108 -6.70 -8.87 -7.66
CA ASP A 108 -6.18 -9.29 -8.97
C ASP A 108 -4.94 -8.49 -9.39
N GLY A 109 -4.88 -7.20 -9.02
CA GLY A 109 -3.71 -6.37 -9.25
C GLY A 109 -2.49 -6.87 -8.49
N LEU A 110 -2.66 -7.26 -7.22
CA LEU A 110 -1.59 -7.85 -6.42
C LEU A 110 -1.17 -9.21 -6.95
N VAL A 111 -2.11 -10.08 -7.33
CA VAL A 111 -1.79 -11.40 -7.93
C VAL A 111 -0.98 -11.24 -9.20
N ARG A 112 -1.32 -10.28 -10.07
CA ARG A 112 -0.51 -9.96 -11.26
C ARG A 112 0.86 -9.41 -10.90
N LEU A 113 0.96 -8.56 -9.89
CA LEU A 113 2.25 -8.03 -9.43
C LEU A 113 3.16 -9.16 -8.92
N VAL A 114 2.62 -10.08 -8.11
CA VAL A 114 3.32 -11.28 -7.62
C VAL A 114 3.89 -12.09 -8.80
N ALA A 115 3.06 -12.43 -9.79
CA ALA A 115 3.50 -13.22 -10.95
C ALA A 115 4.66 -12.54 -11.72
N ARG A 116 4.63 -11.21 -11.85
CA ARG A 116 5.73 -10.47 -12.51
C ARG A 116 6.99 -10.35 -11.64
N LEU A 117 6.86 -10.33 -10.31
CA LEU A 117 8.02 -10.34 -9.41
C LEU A 117 8.75 -11.69 -9.46
N GLU A 118 8.00 -12.78 -9.66
CA GLU A 118 8.54 -14.13 -9.85
C GLU A 118 9.16 -14.32 -11.25
N ASP A 119 8.71 -13.57 -12.26
CA ASP A 119 9.29 -13.60 -13.61
C ASP A 119 10.69 -12.98 -13.65
N ALA A 120 11.69 -13.81 -13.95
CA ALA A 120 13.08 -13.41 -14.11
C ALA A 120 13.31 -12.41 -15.26
N ARG A 121 12.42 -12.38 -16.26
CA ARG A 121 12.52 -11.51 -17.45
C ARG A 121 11.89 -10.15 -17.26
N ALA A 122 11.18 -9.93 -16.15
CA ALA A 122 10.48 -8.69 -15.92
C ALA A 122 11.44 -7.50 -15.71
N ASP A 123 11.14 -6.41 -16.40
CA ASP A 123 11.89 -5.15 -16.33
C ASP A 123 11.90 -4.60 -14.90
N ALA A 124 13.11 -4.41 -14.37
CA ALA A 124 13.30 -4.01 -12.98
C ALA A 124 12.75 -2.61 -12.69
N ALA A 125 12.89 -1.65 -13.62
CA ALA A 125 12.43 -0.27 -13.39
C ALA A 125 10.90 -0.17 -13.35
N THR A 126 10.22 -0.93 -14.21
CA THR A 126 8.76 -1.04 -14.20
C THR A 126 8.27 -1.76 -12.95
N LEU A 127 8.91 -2.86 -12.56
CA LEU A 127 8.59 -3.55 -11.32
C LEU A 127 8.76 -2.65 -10.08
N ASP A 128 9.84 -1.88 -9.99
CA ASP A 128 10.07 -0.96 -8.88
C ASP A 128 8.94 0.06 -8.76
N ARG A 129 8.53 0.69 -9.88
CA ARG A 129 7.39 1.62 -9.90
C ARG A 129 6.10 0.96 -9.43
N ASP A 130 5.82 -0.25 -9.91
CA ASP A 130 4.59 -0.96 -9.55
C ASP A 130 4.58 -1.42 -8.08
N VAL A 131 5.73 -1.80 -7.53
CA VAL A 131 5.90 -2.12 -6.11
C VAL A 131 5.68 -0.88 -5.24
N VAL A 132 6.29 0.25 -5.60
CA VAL A 132 6.11 1.52 -4.90
C VAL A 132 4.65 1.96 -4.92
N ARG A 133 4.00 1.90 -6.10
CA ARG A 133 2.58 2.21 -6.24
C ARG A 133 1.72 1.30 -5.37
N ALA A 134 1.96 -0.02 -5.42
CA ALA A 134 1.21 -0.98 -4.62
C ALA A 134 1.39 -0.76 -3.12
N TYR A 135 2.62 -0.51 -2.67
CA TYR A 135 2.94 -0.21 -1.28
C TYR A 135 2.18 1.02 -0.78
N TYR A 136 2.31 2.16 -1.46
CA TYR A 136 1.65 3.39 -1.00
C TYR A 136 0.13 3.29 -1.06
N ALA A 137 -0.43 2.61 -2.06
CA ALA A 137 -1.87 2.37 -2.12
C ALA A 137 -2.39 1.45 -1.00
N LEU A 138 -1.55 0.55 -0.46
CA LEU A 138 -1.90 -0.30 0.68
C LEU A 138 -1.74 0.42 2.01
N VAL A 139 -0.64 1.15 2.21
CA VAL A 139 -0.40 1.91 3.46
C VAL A 139 -1.38 3.09 3.59
N ASN A 140 -1.78 3.72 2.48
CA ASN A 140 -2.79 4.79 2.48
C ASN A 140 -4.20 4.32 2.90
N ARG A 141 -4.44 3.01 3.12
CA ARG A 141 -5.69 2.52 3.71
C ARG A 141 -5.77 2.74 5.22
N GLY A 142 -4.63 2.92 5.89
CA GLY A 142 -4.54 3.26 7.30
C GLY A 142 -4.40 4.77 7.54
N GLN A 143 -3.65 5.13 8.58
CA GLN A 143 -3.22 6.51 8.86
C GLN A 143 -1.73 6.63 8.50
N PRO A 144 -1.37 7.07 7.27
CA PRO A 144 0.02 7.17 6.87
C PRO A 144 0.75 8.27 7.65
N THR A 145 2.02 8.02 7.96
CA THR A 145 2.92 8.90 8.69
C THR A 145 4.23 9.07 7.93
N SER A 146 5.09 9.99 8.38
CA SER A 146 6.43 10.13 7.79
C SER A 146 7.30 8.88 7.93
N ALA A 147 6.98 7.97 8.88
CA ALA A 147 7.65 6.69 9.02
C ALA A 147 7.33 5.71 7.88
N ASP A 148 6.26 5.97 7.11
CA ASP A 148 5.82 5.14 5.99
C ASP A 148 6.48 5.51 4.67
N VAL A 149 7.32 6.55 4.64
CA VAL A 149 8.10 6.89 3.46
C VAL A 149 9.19 5.83 3.26
N LEU A 150 9.23 5.22 2.08
CA LEU A 150 10.26 4.25 1.75
C LEU A 150 11.64 4.93 1.65
N PRO A 151 12.72 4.24 2.07
CA PRO A 151 14.08 4.69 1.80
C PRO A 151 14.30 4.87 0.28
N ASN A 152 15.18 5.81 -0.09
CA ASN A 152 15.59 5.97 -1.48
C ASN A 152 16.25 4.69 -1.99
N GLY A 153 15.86 4.23 -3.17
CA GLY A 153 16.47 3.08 -3.82
C GLY A 153 15.47 2.28 -4.63
N ARG A 154 15.85 1.03 -4.91
CA ARG A 154 15.10 0.12 -5.80
C ARG A 154 14.58 -1.07 -5.00
N PRO A 155 13.27 -1.12 -4.67
CA PRO A 155 12.70 -2.18 -3.84
C PRO A 155 12.97 -3.59 -4.35
N THR A 156 13.03 -3.77 -5.67
CA THR A 156 13.24 -5.10 -6.28
C THR A 156 14.71 -5.56 -6.26
N GLU A 157 15.63 -4.67 -5.86
CA GLU A 157 17.07 -4.95 -5.79
C GLU A 157 17.61 -4.88 -4.36
N SER A 158 17.02 -4.05 -3.49
CA SER A 158 17.43 -3.89 -2.10
C SER A 158 16.59 -4.75 -1.17
N LEU A 159 17.22 -5.71 -0.51
CA LEU A 159 16.57 -6.53 0.51
C LEU A 159 16.09 -5.68 1.70
N ASP A 160 16.85 -4.67 2.11
CA ASP A 160 16.48 -3.77 3.21
C ASP A 160 15.17 -3.03 2.91
N ILE A 161 15.02 -2.53 1.68
CA ILE A 161 13.77 -1.86 1.26
C ILE A 161 12.61 -2.86 1.21
N ALA A 162 12.84 -4.07 0.69
CA ALA A 162 11.82 -5.12 0.67
C ALA A 162 11.37 -5.54 2.08
N LEU A 163 12.30 -5.65 3.03
CA LEU A 163 12.01 -5.91 4.45
C LEU A 163 11.23 -4.76 5.09
N ALA A 164 11.61 -3.52 4.77
CA ALA A 164 10.92 -2.34 5.26
C ALA A 164 9.49 -2.24 4.70
N ILE A 165 9.23 -2.76 3.49
CA ILE A 165 7.88 -2.92 2.94
C ILE A 165 7.11 -4.01 3.69
N ALA A 166 7.70 -5.19 3.85
CA ALA A 166 7.06 -6.33 4.50
C ALA A 166 6.62 -6.02 5.94
N THR A 167 7.53 -5.43 6.73
CA THR A 167 7.28 -5.07 8.13
C THR A 167 6.21 -3.99 8.29
N ARG A 168 6.05 -3.09 7.33
CA ARG A 168 5.01 -2.05 7.38
C ARG A 168 3.65 -2.57 6.93
N LEU A 169 3.62 -3.38 5.88
CA LEU A 169 2.37 -3.98 5.39
C LEU A 169 1.83 -5.06 6.34
N LEU A 170 2.73 -5.76 7.05
CA LEU A 170 2.40 -6.86 7.96
C LEU A 170 3.13 -6.69 9.31
N PRO A 171 2.71 -5.73 10.18
CA PRO A 171 3.44 -5.40 11.41
C PRO A 171 3.53 -6.53 12.45
N ALA A 172 2.53 -7.42 12.48
CA ALA A 172 2.50 -8.60 13.33
C ALA A 172 2.95 -9.88 12.60
N GLY A 173 3.39 -9.73 11.35
CA GLY A 173 3.77 -10.83 10.50
C GLY A 173 5.15 -11.39 10.81
N TRP A 174 5.44 -12.51 10.17
CA TRP A 174 6.76 -13.11 10.14
C TRP A 174 7.16 -13.35 8.69
N TRP A 175 8.46 -13.45 8.47
CA TRP A 175 9.01 -13.77 7.16
C TRP A 175 10.22 -14.68 7.32
N SER A 176 10.46 -15.50 6.31
CA SER A 176 11.68 -16.31 6.22
C SER A 176 12.23 -16.22 4.81
N LEU A 177 13.55 -16.07 4.71
CA LEU A 177 14.28 -16.16 3.46
C LEU A 177 15.17 -17.39 3.48
N GLY A 178 15.15 -18.13 2.39
CA GLY A 178 16.03 -19.24 2.15
C GLY A 178 16.28 -19.41 0.67
N ALA A 179 16.77 -20.58 0.31
CA ALA A 179 16.92 -20.97 -1.07
C ALA A 179 16.40 -22.38 -1.29
N THR A 180 15.91 -22.64 -2.49
CA THR A 180 15.64 -23.99 -2.96
C THR A 180 16.68 -24.37 -3.99
N PHE A 181 17.21 -25.58 -3.89
CA PHE A 181 18.12 -26.14 -4.87
C PHE A 181 17.31 -26.84 -5.94
N ASP A 182 17.23 -26.23 -7.12
CA ASP A 182 16.59 -26.86 -8.28
C ASP A 182 17.67 -27.17 -9.31
N VAL A 183 18.12 -28.43 -9.32
CA VAL A 183 18.98 -29.17 -10.28
C VAL A 183 20.31 -28.52 -10.75
N ALA A 184 20.55 -27.23 -10.60
CA ALA A 184 21.82 -26.56 -10.93
C ALA A 184 21.98 -25.14 -10.33
N GLU A 185 20.91 -24.47 -9.87
CA GLU A 185 20.99 -23.10 -9.37
C GLU A 185 20.25 -22.92 -8.04
N GLU A 186 20.85 -22.12 -7.17
CA GLU A 186 20.25 -21.69 -5.91
C GLU A 186 19.21 -20.59 -6.21
N VAL A 187 17.93 -20.93 -6.08
CA VAL A 187 16.83 -19.99 -6.35
C VAL A 187 16.32 -19.38 -5.02
N PRO A 188 16.44 -18.06 -4.83
CA PRO A 188 15.92 -17.38 -3.66
C PRO A 188 14.43 -17.68 -3.45
N THR A 189 14.10 -18.06 -2.23
CA THR A 189 12.74 -18.46 -1.83
C THR A 189 12.35 -17.71 -0.56
N ALA A 190 11.15 -17.14 -0.52
CA ALA A 190 10.65 -16.43 0.65
C ALA A 190 9.28 -16.96 1.08
N MET A 191 9.02 -16.95 2.37
CA MET A 191 7.69 -17.14 2.96
C MET A 191 7.37 -15.93 3.83
N VAL A 192 6.10 -15.51 3.83
CA VAL A 192 5.63 -14.40 4.63
C VAL A 192 4.25 -14.78 5.15
N GLY A 193 4.06 -14.74 6.47
CA GLY A 193 2.77 -14.90 7.13
C GLY A 193 2.38 -13.60 7.83
N ALA A 194 1.09 -13.25 7.80
CA ALA A 194 0.59 -12.05 8.45
C ALA A 194 0.49 -12.16 9.99
N ASP A 195 0.48 -13.38 10.49
CA ASP A 195 0.57 -13.74 11.91
C ASP A 195 1.16 -15.16 12.03
N GLN A 196 1.34 -15.65 13.26
CA GLN A 196 1.95 -16.96 13.53
C GLN A 196 1.13 -18.17 13.01
N THR A 197 -0.14 -17.96 12.66
CA THR A 197 -1.03 -19.01 12.14
C THR A 197 -1.22 -18.95 10.63
N ASP A 198 -0.76 -17.87 10.01
CA ASP A 198 -0.84 -17.65 8.57
C ASP A 198 0.35 -18.30 7.86
N GLU A 199 0.11 -19.47 7.28
CA GLU A 199 1.08 -20.17 6.43
C GLU A 199 0.76 -19.92 4.96
N GLN A 200 1.50 -18.99 4.35
CA GLN A 200 1.45 -18.78 2.90
C GLN A 200 2.49 -19.65 2.19
N PRO A 201 2.17 -20.16 0.98
CA PRO A 201 3.11 -20.97 0.23
C PRO A 201 4.36 -20.15 -0.14
N PRO A 202 5.55 -20.79 -0.17
CA PRO A 202 6.78 -20.13 -0.54
C PRO A 202 6.72 -19.55 -1.95
N ARG A 203 7.29 -18.36 -2.12
CA ARG A 203 7.44 -17.66 -3.39
C ARG A 203 8.89 -17.66 -3.83
N LYS A 204 9.13 -17.86 -5.12
CA LYS A 204 10.46 -17.96 -5.71
C LYS A 204 10.68 -16.85 -6.71
N ALA A 205 11.86 -16.24 -6.72
CA ALA A 205 12.20 -15.23 -7.71
C ALA A 205 13.71 -15.21 -7.96
N ALA A 206 14.11 -14.54 -9.05
CA ALA A 206 15.51 -14.42 -9.44
C ALA A 206 16.40 -13.70 -8.41
N ARG A 207 15.82 -12.96 -7.45
CA ARG A 207 16.55 -12.21 -6.41
C ARG A 207 15.84 -12.31 -5.06
N PRO A 208 16.58 -12.28 -3.94
CA PRO A 208 15.98 -12.35 -2.59
C PRO A 208 14.94 -11.25 -2.33
N ALA A 209 15.22 -10.01 -2.73
CA ALA A 209 14.29 -8.89 -2.56
C ALA A 209 12.97 -9.13 -3.32
N ARG A 210 13.05 -9.63 -4.56
CA ARG A 210 11.84 -9.97 -5.35
C ARG A 210 11.05 -11.12 -4.74
N ALA A 211 11.73 -12.16 -4.24
CA ALA A 211 11.07 -13.28 -3.59
C ALA A 211 10.31 -12.82 -2.34
N LEU A 212 10.94 -11.98 -1.51
CA LEU A 212 10.32 -11.39 -0.32
C LEU A 212 9.10 -10.52 -0.67
N LEU A 213 9.23 -9.64 -1.67
CA LEU A 213 8.12 -8.80 -2.13
C LEU A 213 6.96 -9.65 -2.68
N ALA A 214 7.26 -10.67 -3.48
CA ALA A 214 6.26 -11.59 -4.01
C ALA A 214 5.49 -12.29 -2.87
N ALA A 215 6.20 -12.82 -1.87
CA ALA A 215 5.59 -13.44 -0.69
C ALA A 215 4.76 -12.43 0.12
N THR A 216 5.27 -11.21 0.31
CA THR A 216 4.56 -10.15 1.03
C THR A 216 3.25 -9.78 0.36
N PHE A 217 3.26 -9.48 -0.94
CA PHE A 217 2.05 -9.09 -1.66
C PHE A 217 1.07 -10.25 -1.83
N ALA A 218 1.55 -11.51 -1.89
CA ALA A 218 0.69 -12.68 -1.86
C ALA A 218 -0.05 -12.81 -0.52
N ALA A 219 0.65 -12.63 0.61
CA ALA A 219 0.05 -12.64 1.94
C ALA A 219 -0.98 -11.52 2.12
N VAL A 220 -0.68 -10.31 1.64
CA VAL A 220 -1.64 -9.20 1.65
C VAL A 220 -2.87 -9.50 0.77
N ALA A 221 -2.67 -10.07 -0.42
CA ALA A 221 -3.78 -10.43 -1.31
C ALA A 221 -4.70 -11.51 -0.71
N ALA A 222 -4.12 -12.51 -0.03
CA ALA A 222 -4.87 -13.60 0.61
C ALA A 222 -5.83 -13.11 1.71
N ARG A 223 -5.52 -11.97 2.34
CA ARG A 223 -6.35 -11.37 3.40
C ARG A 223 -7.55 -10.58 2.89
N GLY A 224 -7.68 -10.39 1.57
CA GLY A 224 -8.85 -9.75 1.00
C GLY A 224 -8.91 -8.23 1.13
N LEU A 225 -7.74 -7.57 1.13
CA LEU A 225 -7.51 -6.12 1.17
C LEU A 225 -7.86 -5.38 2.47
#